data_AF-A0A4V1KS52-F1
#
_entry.id   AF-A0A4V1KS52-F1
#
_cell.length_a   1.000
_cell.length_b   1.000
_cell.length_c   1.000
_cell.angle_alpha   90.00
_cell.angle_beta   90.00
_cell.angle_gamma   90.00
#
_symmetry.space_group_name_H-M   'P 1'
#
loop_
_entity.id
_entity.type
_entity.pdbx_description
1 polymer ?
#
loop_
_entity_poly.entity_id
_entity_poly.type
_entity_poly.pdbx_seq_one_letter_code
_entity_poly.pdbx_strand_id
1 'polypeptide(L)'
;MKKLNIKTGLQGLVLLILSITLFNCSVDKYKESTDETVNATEYLKLNEEEYSMFLELLEVTGYASFLNTYGTYTLFLPTNDAVESYLNTAGVSSPADLPIEDLQDLVKLHILESKVITTDFNDGKIATPTMQGQYLVTGASNQGGSSSIIVNKESRIVSSNIEVGNGIIHVIDKVLPIAKLSLAQQVETQESLSIFTSALKATGWYDILDKPVTYDQDSISSHLSLIAQTNEAFERAGFSSYEELEERYSHLGQPTNPEDSLNLYVAYRILPGLKYVADLVNSPTHSTEAPQEVIGIKLAQDSVLINEQTFDGVLEKGVLLNRDQSDVTTTNGVLHLVKNNFDIKKRFPTPVYFDPGDQPEIRRLASVFRIPGQSASFAKEDLQFVDWEGDDEIMYRVDTPGGGTYGHGYWADVMQIKRLRDGYVNNIEFTTPVIIKGRYKIWVSYRAAPNASPNVQVFFNDEELSRQLNFTEYGNTTQPERVLESQGYKIPVSPQTNRFNSRLLGIVEVETTGRHKIRFNAVTNAGQETWIDVIEFRPIEMDQIYPRFSPTGLVEQ
;
A
#
# COMPACT_ATOMS: atom_id res chain seq x y z
N MET A 1 -28.27 -47.86 81.59
CA MET A 1 -27.12 -46.94 81.71
C MET A 1 -25.83 -47.64 81.29
N LYS A 2 -25.30 -47.34 80.09
CA LYS A 2 -23.86 -47.46 79.78
C LYS A 2 -23.40 -46.06 79.38
N LYS A 3 -22.55 -45.45 80.22
CA LYS A 3 -21.98 -44.13 80.02
C LYS A 3 -21.09 -44.17 78.77
N LEU A 4 -21.48 -43.48 77.71
CA LEU A 4 -20.62 -43.29 76.54
C LEU A 4 -19.51 -42.32 76.94
N ASN A 5 -18.26 -42.74 76.81
CA ASN A 5 -17.09 -42.01 77.28
C ASN A 5 -16.77 -40.88 76.30
N ILE A 6 -17.30 -39.68 76.55
CA ILE A 6 -17.22 -38.49 75.67
C ILE A 6 -15.78 -38.12 75.30
N LYS A 7 -14.78 -38.49 76.13
CA LYS A 7 -13.37 -38.16 75.89
C LYS A 7 -12.74 -38.87 74.68
N THR A 8 -13.13 -40.11 74.37
CA THR A 8 -12.57 -40.82 73.21
C THR A 8 -13.20 -40.36 71.89
N GLY A 9 -14.46 -39.93 71.91
CA GLY A 9 -15.12 -39.33 70.74
C GLY A 9 -14.54 -37.97 70.37
N LEU A 10 -14.18 -37.15 71.36
CA LEU A 10 -13.59 -35.83 71.12
C LEU A 10 -12.16 -35.92 70.57
N GLN A 11 -11.36 -36.90 71.04
CA GLN A 11 -10.02 -37.14 70.50
C GLN A 11 -10.07 -37.67 69.05
N GLY A 12 -11.03 -38.54 68.73
CA GLY A 12 -11.26 -39.01 67.36
C GLY A 12 -11.73 -37.89 66.42
N LEU A 13 -12.59 -36.99 66.89
CA LEU A 13 -13.09 -35.86 66.10
C LEU A 13 -11.99 -34.81 65.86
N VAL A 14 -11.13 -34.54 66.84
CA VAL A 14 -9.99 -33.62 66.67
C VAL A 14 -8.96 -34.19 65.71
N LEU A 15 -8.67 -35.50 65.74
CA LEU A 15 -7.78 -36.16 64.77
C LEU A 15 -8.36 -36.19 63.35
N LEU A 16 -9.69 -36.34 63.21
CA LEU A 16 -10.36 -36.31 61.91
C LEU A 16 -10.44 -34.88 61.32
N ILE A 17 -10.64 -33.87 62.17
CA ILE A 17 -10.61 -32.46 61.73
C ILE A 17 -9.18 -32.07 61.34
N LEU A 18 -8.17 -32.53 62.08
CA LEU A 18 -6.76 -32.25 61.78
C LEU A 18 -6.29 -32.95 60.48
N SER A 19 -6.81 -34.13 60.16
CA SER A 19 -6.51 -34.82 58.90
C SER A 19 -7.23 -34.20 57.69
N ILE A 20 -8.44 -33.65 57.86
CA ILE A 20 -9.15 -32.93 56.79
C ILE A 20 -8.49 -31.58 56.50
N THR A 21 -7.88 -30.91 57.49
CA THR A 21 -7.14 -29.66 57.27
C THR A 21 -5.78 -29.82 56.59
N LEU A 22 -5.21 -31.04 56.56
CA LEU A 22 -3.91 -31.30 55.92
C LEU A 22 -4.01 -31.76 54.45
N PHE A 23 -5.22 -32.02 53.94
CA PHE A 23 -5.45 -32.43 52.55
C PHE A 23 -6.08 -31.35 51.66
N ASN A 24 -6.21 -30.12 52.15
CA ASN A 24 -6.76 -28.99 51.38
C ASN A 24 -5.71 -27.91 51.01
N CYS A 25 -4.42 -28.26 51.09
CA CYS A 25 -3.40 -27.51 50.36
C CYS A 25 -3.37 -28.07 48.92
N SER A 26 -4.14 -27.50 48.01
CA SER A 26 -3.62 -27.38 46.65
C SER A 26 -2.32 -26.60 46.77
N VAL A 27 -1.23 -27.11 46.20
CA VAL A 27 -0.07 -26.25 45.97
C VAL A 27 -0.56 -25.18 45.01
N ASP A 28 -0.87 -23.99 45.53
CA ASP A 28 -1.02 -22.83 44.67
C ASP A 28 0.31 -22.67 43.96
N LYS A 29 0.35 -23.08 42.69
CA LYS A 29 1.47 -22.78 41.82
C LYS A 29 1.52 -21.26 41.77
N TYR A 30 2.50 -20.67 42.44
CA TYR A 30 2.84 -19.28 42.22
C TYR A 30 3.11 -19.14 40.71
N LYS A 31 2.27 -18.40 39.99
CA LYS A 31 2.57 -17.95 38.63
C LYS A 31 3.75 -16.99 38.75
N GLU A 32 4.96 -17.48 38.53
CA GLU A 32 6.19 -16.66 38.51
C GLU A 32 6.37 -15.85 37.22
N SER A 33 5.46 -15.98 36.24
CA SER A 33 5.44 -15.14 35.05
C SER A 33 4.03 -14.61 34.80
N THR A 34 3.95 -13.32 34.46
CA THR A 34 2.70 -12.66 34.04
C THR A 34 2.36 -12.93 32.58
N ASP A 35 3.21 -13.64 31.84
CA ASP A 35 2.99 -14.00 30.44
C ASP A 35 3.43 -15.45 30.18
N GLU A 36 2.49 -16.30 29.75
CA GLU A 36 2.70 -17.69 29.34
C GLU A 36 2.66 -17.81 27.80
N THR A 37 2.61 -16.68 27.08
CA THR A 37 2.59 -16.69 25.62
C THR A 37 3.91 -17.22 25.08
N VAL A 38 3.81 -18.30 24.31
CA VAL A 38 4.94 -18.93 23.64
C VAL A 38 5.22 -18.23 22.32
N ASN A 39 6.46 -18.27 21.83
CA ASN A 39 6.80 -17.79 20.49
C ASN A 39 6.18 -18.70 19.41
N ALA A 40 6.11 -18.22 18.16
CA ALA A 40 5.48 -18.95 17.05
C ALA A 40 5.98 -20.40 16.90
N THR A 41 7.29 -20.62 16.91
CA THR A 41 7.89 -21.95 16.75
C THR A 41 7.56 -22.90 17.91
N GLU A 42 7.49 -22.38 19.13
CA GLU A 42 7.08 -23.15 20.30
C GLU A 42 5.57 -23.43 20.28
N TYR A 43 4.76 -22.51 19.77
CA TYR A 43 3.34 -22.76 19.47
C TYR A 43 3.18 -23.94 18.49
N LEU A 44 3.97 -24.00 17.42
CA LEU A 44 3.93 -25.13 16.48
C LEU A 44 4.29 -26.46 17.16
N LYS A 45 5.30 -26.48 18.02
CA LYS A 45 5.71 -27.68 18.79
C LYS A 45 4.64 -28.18 19.76
N LEU A 46 3.92 -27.25 20.40
CA LEU A 46 2.81 -27.61 21.30
C LEU A 46 1.59 -28.14 20.53
N ASN A 47 1.51 -27.90 19.23
CA ASN A 47 0.39 -28.28 18.35
C ASN A 47 0.87 -29.15 17.16
N GLU A 48 1.85 -30.03 17.40
CA GLU A 48 2.48 -30.88 16.37
C GLU A 48 1.49 -31.76 15.60
N GLU A 49 0.37 -32.16 16.22
CA GLU A 49 -0.67 -32.95 15.55
C GLU A 49 -1.24 -32.24 14.32
N GLU A 50 -1.29 -30.90 14.32
CA GLU A 50 -1.85 -30.07 13.26
C GLU A 50 -0.81 -29.41 12.35
N TYR A 51 0.43 -29.19 12.84
CA TYR A 51 1.42 -28.32 12.17
C TYR A 51 2.83 -28.91 12.03
N SER A 52 3.04 -30.19 12.36
CA SER A 52 4.36 -30.85 12.29
C SER A 52 5.04 -30.77 10.92
N MET A 53 4.30 -30.84 9.81
CA MET A 53 4.88 -30.79 8.46
C MET A 53 5.46 -29.42 8.11
N PHE A 54 4.79 -28.35 8.52
CA PHE A 54 5.33 -27.00 8.32
C PHE A 54 6.45 -26.66 9.31
N LEU A 55 6.40 -27.22 10.52
CA LEU A 55 7.52 -27.14 11.45
C LEU A 55 8.79 -27.79 10.88
N GLU A 56 8.67 -28.97 10.25
CA GLU A 56 9.79 -29.63 9.57
C GLU A 56 10.39 -28.74 8.46
N LEU A 57 9.54 -28.09 7.66
CA LEU A 57 9.96 -27.11 6.65
C LEU A 57 10.76 -25.96 7.26
N LEU A 58 10.30 -25.41 8.39
CA LEU A 58 11.01 -24.35 9.11
C LEU A 58 12.37 -24.83 9.64
N GLU A 59 12.46 -26.07 10.11
CA GLU A 59 13.70 -26.64 10.66
C GLU A 59 14.73 -26.94 9.58
N VAL A 60 14.32 -27.61 8.50
CA VAL A 60 15.17 -27.93 7.34
C VAL A 60 15.69 -26.67 6.65
N THR A 61 14.87 -25.62 6.55
CA THR A 61 15.28 -24.36 5.92
C THR A 61 16.06 -23.42 6.84
N GLY A 62 16.11 -23.72 8.15
CA GLY A 62 16.77 -22.91 9.18
C GLY A 62 15.94 -21.74 9.72
N TYR A 63 14.71 -21.55 9.24
CA TYR A 63 13.82 -20.45 9.65
C TYR A 63 13.17 -20.67 11.03
N ALA A 64 13.16 -21.89 11.57
CA ALA A 64 12.75 -22.13 12.96
C ALA A 64 13.65 -21.39 13.96
N SER A 65 14.96 -21.34 13.70
CA SER A 65 15.89 -20.57 14.54
C SER A 65 15.69 -19.07 14.35
N PHE A 66 15.43 -18.63 13.11
CA PHE A 66 15.16 -17.24 12.78
C PHE A 66 13.93 -16.69 13.52
N LEU A 67 12.80 -17.42 13.45
CA LEU A 67 11.57 -17.02 14.14
C LEU A 67 11.72 -17.00 15.68
N ASN A 68 12.70 -17.71 16.25
CA ASN A 68 13.00 -17.63 17.68
C ASN A 68 13.80 -16.38 18.08
N THR A 69 14.37 -15.64 17.12
CA THR A 69 15.10 -14.40 17.41
C THR A 69 14.15 -13.27 17.78
N TYR A 70 14.68 -12.22 18.42
CA TYR A 70 13.91 -11.04 18.77
C TYR A 70 13.41 -10.34 17.51
N GLY A 71 12.11 -10.13 17.42
CA GLY A 71 11.44 -9.55 16.27
C GLY A 71 9.94 -9.63 16.42
N THR A 72 9.21 -9.03 15.49
CA THR A 72 7.76 -9.10 15.44
C THR A 72 7.34 -9.63 14.08
N TYR A 73 6.69 -10.79 14.06
CA TYR A 73 6.38 -11.52 12.84
C TYR A 73 4.88 -11.74 12.68
N THR A 74 4.44 -11.90 11.43
CA THR A 74 3.16 -12.53 11.11
C THR A 74 3.44 -13.79 10.31
N LEU A 75 2.98 -14.93 10.83
CA LEU A 75 3.14 -16.23 10.20
C LEU A 75 1.79 -16.68 9.63
N PHE A 76 1.74 -16.86 8.31
CA PHE A 76 0.66 -17.58 7.65
C PHE A 76 0.97 -19.08 7.74
N LEU A 77 0.35 -19.80 8.67
CA LEU A 77 0.70 -21.18 9.01
C LEU A 77 -0.19 -22.19 8.27
N PRO A 78 0.32 -22.96 7.31
CA PRO A 78 -0.44 -24.05 6.69
C PRO A 78 -0.68 -25.20 7.68
N THR A 79 -1.86 -25.80 7.61
CA THR A 79 -2.14 -27.09 8.27
C THR A 79 -1.37 -28.24 7.64
N ASN A 80 -1.23 -29.37 8.34
CA ASN A 80 -0.65 -30.59 7.77
C ASN A 80 -1.35 -31.02 6.46
N ASP A 81 -2.69 -31.00 6.42
CA ASP A 81 -3.47 -31.29 5.21
C ASP A 81 -3.10 -30.36 4.02
N ALA A 82 -2.85 -29.08 4.32
CA ALA A 82 -2.44 -28.10 3.34
C ALA A 82 -1.05 -28.43 2.75
N VAL A 83 -0.09 -28.82 3.61
CA VAL A 83 1.27 -29.19 3.18
C VAL A 83 1.23 -30.51 2.39
N GLU A 84 0.48 -31.51 2.84
CA GLU A 84 0.33 -32.77 2.11
C GLU A 84 -0.28 -32.55 0.72
N SER A 85 -1.34 -31.73 0.62
CA SER A 85 -1.93 -31.38 -0.68
C SER A 85 -0.93 -30.67 -1.60
N TYR A 86 -0.07 -29.82 -1.06
CA TYR A 86 0.98 -29.14 -1.81
C TYR A 86 2.02 -30.14 -2.36
N LEU A 87 2.54 -31.02 -1.50
CA LEU A 87 3.52 -32.04 -1.89
C LEU A 87 2.96 -33.00 -2.97
N ASN A 88 1.71 -33.41 -2.81
CA ASN A 88 1.00 -34.23 -3.80
C ASN A 88 0.89 -33.53 -5.16
N THR A 89 0.59 -32.22 -5.16
CA THR A 89 0.52 -31.41 -6.40
C THR A 89 1.90 -31.26 -7.04
N ALA A 90 2.96 -31.12 -6.22
CA ALA A 90 4.34 -31.08 -6.68
C ALA A 90 4.90 -32.46 -7.10
N GLY A 91 4.16 -33.55 -6.87
CA GLY A 91 4.58 -34.91 -7.22
C GLY A 91 5.71 -35.46 -6.35
N VAL A 92 5.91 -34.90 -5.15
CA VAL A 92 6.94 -35.31 -4.18
C VAL A 92 6.29 -35.91 -2.94
N SER A 93 7.01 -36.80 -2.24
CA SER A 93 6.49 -37.48 -1.04
C SER A 93 6.99 -36.85 0.26
N SER A 94 8.10 -36.13 0.22
CA SER A 94 8.67 -35.43 1.37
C SER A 94 9.13 -34.02 0.95
N PRO A 95 9.07 -33.03 1.87
CA PRO A 95 9.74 -31.76 1.67
C PRO A 95 11.22 -31.89 1.30
N ALA A 96 11.92 -32.90 1.82
CA ALA A 96 13.34 -33.15 1.55
C ALA A 96 13.65 -33.47 0.07
N ASP A 97 12.64 -33.80 -0.72
CA ASP A 97 12.78 -34.07 -2.16
C ASP A 97 12.81 -32.78 -3.00
N LEU A 98 12.49 -31.62 -2.41
CA LEU A 98 12.55 -30.32 -3.07
C LEU A 98 13.91 -29.63 -2.86
N PRO A 99 14.38 -28.82 -3.82
CA PRO A 99 15.57 -28.01 -3.64
C PRO A 99 15.47 -27.11 -2.40
N ILE A 100 16.53 -27.05 -1.61
CA ILE A 100 16.53 -26.26 -0.36
C ILE A 100 16.22 -24.79 -0.59
N GLU A 101 16.66 -24.21 -1.71
CA GLU A 101 16.39 -22.82 -2.07
C GLU A 101 14.88 -22.59 -2.30
N ASP A 102 14.20 -23.52 -3.00
CA ASP A 102 12.76 -23.46 -3.22
C ASP A 102 11.99 -23.55 -1.89
N LEU A 103 12.44 -24.40 -0.96
CA LEU A 103 11.85 -24.51 0.37
C LEU A 103 12.04 -23.23 1.18
N GLN A 104 13.23 -22.61 1.10
CA GLN A 104 13.52 -21.36 1.79
C GLN A 104 12.63 -20.21 1.29
N ASP A 105 12.46 -20.08 -0.02
CA ASP A 105 11.57 -19.07 -0.59
C ASP A 105 10.11 -19.36 -0.24
N LEU A 106 9.73 -20.64 -0.16
CA LEU A 106 8.36 -21.03 0.19
C LEU A 106 8.06 -20.64 1.63
N VAL A 107 8.94 -20.97 2.56
CA VAL A 107 8.81 -20.60 3.97
C VAL A 107 8.81 -19.08 4.13
N LYS A 108 9.72 -18.37 3.45
CA LYS A 108 9.80 -16.91 3.48
C LYS A 108 8.52 -16.23 2.98
N LEU A 109 7.81 -16.82 2.01
CA LEU A 109 6.54 -16.29 1.52
C LEU A 109 5.44 -16.31 2.59
N HIS A 110 5.55 -17.20 3.59
CA HIS A 110 4.58 -17.33 4.67
C HIS A 110 4.89 -16.41 5.87
N ILE A 111 6.00 -15.66 5.83
CA ILE A 111 6.46 -14.83 6.95
C ILE A 111 6.50 -13.36 6.53
N LEU A 112 5.89 -12.49 7.33
CA LEU A 112 6.03 -11.04 7.24
C LEU A 112 6.79 -10.56 8.48
N GLU A 113 7.74 -9.63 8.30
CA GLU A 113 8.52 -9.00 9.40
C GLU A 113 7.75 -7.82 10.03
N SER A 114 6.46 -8.01 10.28
CA SER A 114 5.62 -7.05 10.99
C SER A 114 4.43 -7.77 11.63
N LYS A 115 3.78 -7.15 12.63
CA LYS A 115 2.49 -7.62 13.18
C LYS A 115 1.38 -7.09 12.29
N VAL A 116 0.66 -7.99 11.63
CA VAL A 116 -0.51 -7.66 10.80
C VAL A 116 -1.68 -8.52 11.26
N ILE A 117 -2.71 -7.88 11.81
CA ILE A 117 -3.93 -8.55 12.23
C ILE A 117 -5.01 -8.44 11.15
N THR A 118 -6.01 -9.31 11.20
CA THR A 118 -7.07 -9.35 10.18
C THR A 118 -7.90 -8.07 10.07
N THR A 119 -7.91 -7.20 11.09
CA THR A 119 -8.54 -5.87 10.99
C THR A 119 -7.77 -4.91 10.11
N ASP A 120 -6.48 -5.18 9.85
CA ASP A 120 -5.63 -4.39 8.97
C ASP A 120 -5.67 -4.92 7.53
N PHE A 121 -6.32 -6.07 7.30
CA PHE A 121 -6.51 -6.62 5.96
C PHE A 121 -7.55 -5.82 5.21
N ASN A 122 -7.10 -5.18 4.14
CA ASN A 122 -7.97 -4.57 3.14
C ASN A 122 -8.17 -5.56 1.97
N ASP A 123 -9.24 -5.37 1.19
CA ASP A 123 -9.38 -6.09 -0.08
C ASP A 123 -8.27 -5.61 -1.04
N GLY A 124 -7.29 -6.49 -1.31
CA GLY A 124 -6.07 -6.19 -2.06
C GLY A 124 -4.79 -6.53 -1.30
N LYS A 125 -3.65 -5.96 -1.73
CA LYS A 125 -2.34 -6.33 -1.17
C LYS A 125 -2.16 -5.86 0.28
N ILE A 126 -1.53 -6.70 1.10
CA ILE A 126 -0.99 -6.30 2.41
C ILE A 126 0.17 -5.33 2.17
N ALA A 127 0.24 -4.21 2.90
CA ALA A 127 1.25 -3.18 2.64
C ALA A 127 2.70 -3.64 2.90
N THR A 128 2.89 -4.63 3.77
CA THR A 128 4.20 -5.22 4.07
C THR A 128 4.47 -6.41 3.13
N PRO A 129 5.61 -6.44 2.43
CA PRO A 129 6.01 -7.62 1.68
C PRO A 129 6.36 -8.78 2.64
N THR A 130 6.33 -9.99 2.11
CA THR A 130 6.84 -11.18 2.79
C THR A 130 8.37 -11.13 2.86
N MET A 131 8.99 -11.98 3.68
CA MET A 131 10.45 -12.16 3.68
C MET A 131 11.01 -12.61 2.33
N GLN A 132 10.16 -13.15 1.45
CA GLN A 132 10.54 -13.54 0.09
C GLN A 132 10.59 -12.31 -0.83
N GLY A 133 9.90 -11.22 -0.49
CA GLY A 133 9.77 -9.99 -1.26
C GLY A 133 8.43 -9.86 -1.99
N GLN A 134 7.72 -10.96 -2.23
CA GLN A 134 6.37 -10.94 -2.79
C GLN A 134 5.37 -10.36 -1.79
N TYR A 135 4.37 -9.65 -2.32
CA TYR A 135 3.23 -9.15 -1.57
C TYR A 135 2.12 -10.20 -1.55
N LEU A 136 1.47 -10.35 -0.39
CA LEU A 136 0.26 -11.18 -0.27
C LEU A 136 -0.98 -10.35 -0.59
N VAL A 137 -1.95 -10.96 -1.29
CA VAL A 137 -3.22 -10.33 -1.66
C VAL A 137 -4.34 -10.92 -0.82
N THR A 138 -4.98 -10.12 0.02
CA THR A 138 -6.13 -10.52 0.83
C THR A 138 -7.45 -10.18 0.14
N GLY A 139 -8.47 -10.99 0.38
CA GLY A 139 -9.83 -10.74 -0.08
C GLY A 139 -10.85 -11.48 0.76
N ALA A 140 -12.12 -11.38 0.38
CA ALA A 140 -13.22 -12.10 1.03
C ALA A 140 -13.79 -13.19 0.12
N SER A 141 -14.09 -14.35 0.69
CA SER A 141 -14.84 -15.43 0.04
C SER A 141 -16.07 -15.79 0.85
N ASN A 142 -17.24 -15.78 0.19
CA ASN A 142 -18.50 -16.19 0.77
C ASN A 142 -18.87 -17.58 0.26
N GLN A 143 -18.81 -18.59 1.14
CA GLN A 143 -19.23 -19.95 0.82
C GLN A 143 -20.27 -20.42 1.84
N GLY A 144 -21.43 -20.87 1.36
CA GLY A 144 -22.47 -21.46 2.23
C GLY A 144 -23.07 -20.52 3.27
N GLY A 145 -23.00 -19.20 3.06
CA GLY A 145 -23.46 -18.19 4.02
C GLY A 145 -22.43 -17.78 5.08
N SER A 146 -21.21 -18.36 5.03
CA SER A 146 -20.09 -17.96 5.87
C SER A 146 -19.08 -17.16 5.05
N SER A 147 -18.70 -15.98 5.55
CA SER A 147 -17.61 -15.17 5.00
C SER A 147 -16.29 -15.63 5.60
N SER A 148 -15.27 -15.78 4.77
CA SER A 148 -13.91 -16.12 5.18
C SER A 148 -12.91 -15.24 4.44
N ILE A 149 -11.77 -14.98 5.07
CA ILE A 149 -10.68 -14.24 4.43
C ILE A 149 -9.86 -15.21 3.59
N ILE A 150 -9.54 -14.80 2.38
CA ILE A 150 -8.66 -15.55 1.47
C ILE A 150 -7.37 -14.77 1.23
N VAL A 151 -6.27 -15.50 1.06
CA VAL A 151 -4.92 -15.01 0.78
C VAL A 151 -4.49 -15.58 -0.56
N ASN A 152 -3.93 -14.72 -1.43
CA ASN A 152 -3.53 -15.00 -2.81
C ASN A 152 -4.64 -15.69 -3.62
N LYS A 153 -5.90 -15.33 -3.36
CA LYS A 153 -7.11 -15.88 -4.01
C LYS A 153 -7.35 -17.39 -3.88
N GLU A 154 -6.45 -18.12 -3.22
CA GLU A 154 -6.47 -19.57 -3.19
C GLU A 154 -6.63 -20.14 -1.78
N SER A 155 -5.97 -19.54 -0.80
CA SER A 155 -5.81 -20.08 0.55
C SER A 155 -6.74 -19.36 1.53
N ARG A 156 -7.56 -20.10 2.27
CA ARG A 156 -8.50 -19.52 3.23
C ARG A 156 -7.88 -19.53 4.62
N ILE A 157 -8.07 -18.43 5.35
CA ILE A 157 -7.72 -18.36 6.76
C ILE A 157 -8.78 -19.12 7.58
N VAL A 158 -8.35 -20.18 8.25
CA VAL A 158 -9.23 -21.06 9.07
C VAL A 158 -9.23 -20.65 10.54
N SER A 159 -8.13 -20.08 11.03
CA SER A 159 -8.02 -19.48 12.35
C SER A 159 -7.12 -18.25 12.25
N SER A 160 -7.51 -17.12 12.85
CA SER A 160 -6.81 -15.85 12.67
C SER A 160 -6.46 -15.18 13.99
N ASN A 161 -5.49 -14.26 13.94
CA ASN A 161 -5.08 -13.43 15.07
C ASN A 161 -4.61 -14.22 16.30
N ILE A 162 -3.98 -15.38 16.11
CA ILE A 162 -3.44 -16.15 17.24
C ILE A 162 -2.21 -15.41 17.76
N GLU A 163 -2.29 -14.89 18.98
CA GLU A 163 -1.22 -14.11 19.58
C GLU A 163 -0.14 -15.02 20.17
N VAL A 164 1.11 -14.73 19.78
CA VAL A 164 2.33 -15.41 20.26
C VAL A 164 3.33 -14.36 20.75
N GLY A 165 4.30 -14.78 21.56
CA GLY A 165 5.24 -13.88 22.23
C GLY A 165 6.04 -12.97 21.28
N ASN A 166 6.17 -13.35 20.01
CA ASN A 166 6.93 -12.65 18.98
C ASN A 166 6.07 -12.26 17.76
N GLY A 167 4.74 -12.22 17.85
CA GLY A 167 3.92 -11.95 16.68
C GLY A 167 2.48 -12.45 16.67
N ILE A 168 1.98 -12.71 15.46
CA ILE A 168 0.64 -13.24 15.18
C ILE A 168 0.75 -14.43 14.22
N ILE A 169 -0.08 -15.45 14.45
CA ILE A 169 -0.29 -16.56 13.50
C ILE A 169 -1.69 -16.45 12.88
N HIS A 170 -1.75 -16.62 11.56
CA HIS A 170 -2.98 -16.89 10.81
C HIS A 170 -2.88 -18.28 10.19
N VAL A 171 -3.70 -19.22 10.65
CA VAL A 171 -3.72 -20.59 10.12
C VAL A 171 -4.47 -20.61 8.79
N ILE A 172 -3.90 -21.29 7.79
CA ILE A 172 -4.42 -21.36 6.43
C ILE A 172 -4.61 -22.80 5.95
N ASP A 173 -5.57 -23.01 5.04
CA ASP A 173 -5.91 -24.35 4.52
C ASP A 173 -5.19 -24.75 3.24
N LYS A 174 -4.34 -23.88 2.70
CA LYS A 174 -3.43 -24.20 1.58
C LYS A 174 -2.07 -23.52 1.77
N VAL A 175 -1.01 -24.19 1.37
CA VAL A 175 0.32 -23.58 1.22
C VAL A 175 0.24 -22.47 0.16
N LEU A 176 0.83 -21.32 0.43
CA LEU A 176 0.95 -20.22 -0.52
C LEU A 176 2.02 -20.57 -1.57
N PRO A 177 1.68 -20.64 -2.87
CA PRO A 177 2.65 -20.92 -3.91
C PRO A 177 3.43 -19.66 -4.29
N ILE A 178 4.74 -19.81 -4.53
CA ILE A 178 5.58 -18.73 -5.08
C ILE A 178 5.28 -18.56 -6.56
N ALA A 179 5.15 -17.32 -7.02
CA ALA A 179 5.10 -17.04 -8.46
C ALA A 179 6.43 -17.42 -9.14
N LYS A 180 6.37 -18.29 -10.16
CA LYS A 180 7.56 -18.80 -10.88
C LYS A 180 7.74 -18.24 -12.30
N LEU A 181 6.67 -17.69 -12.88
CA LEU A 181 6.65 -17.18 -14.25
C LEU A 181 6.83 -15.66 -14.25
N SER A 182 7.51 -15.14 -15.27
CA SER A 182 7.52 -13.70 -15.59
C SER A 182 6.16 -13.23 -16.11
N LEU A 183 5.95 -11.91 -16.26
CA LEU A 183 4.75 -11.36 -16.92
C LEU A 183 4.56 -11.95 -18.32
N ALA A 184 5.62 -11.99 -19.13
CA ALA A 184 5.57 -12.50 -20.49
C ALA A 184 5.17 -13.99 -20.53
N GLN A 185 5.81 -14.81 -19.69
CA GLN A 185 5.53 -16.24 -19.58
C GLN A 185 4.12 -16.50 -19.04
N GLN A 186 3.69 -15.77 -18.00
CA GLN A 186 2.35 -15.89 -17.42
C GLN A 186 1.26 -15.58 -18.44
N VAL A 187 1.48 -14.61 -19.33
CA VAL A 187 0.58 -14.32 -20.45
C VAL A 187 0.60 -15.44 -21.49
N GLU A 188 1.78 -15.93 -21.86
CA GLU A 188 1.94 -16.97 -22.89
C GLU A 188 1.27 -18.30 -22.51
N THR A 189 1.24 -18.66 -21.22
CA THR A 189 0.56 -19.89 -20.75
C THR A 189 -0.97 -19.88 -20.95
N GLN A 190 -1.57 -18.71 -21.18
CA GLN A 190 -3.02 -18.57 -21.31
C GLN A 190 -3.43 -18.50 -22.78
N GLU A 191 -4.04 -19.56 -23.29
CA GLU A 191 -4.56 -19.58 -24.68
C GLU A 191 -5.51 -18.42 -24.98
N SER A 192 -6.28 -18.00 -23.97
CA SER A 192 -7.19 -16.85 -24.06
C SER A 192 -6.50 -15.51 -24.28
N LEU A 193 -5.17 -15.42 -24.18
CA LEU A 193 -4.38 -14.20 -24.41
C LEU A 193 -3.53 -14.28 -25.69
N SER A 194 -3.70 -15.30 -26.54
CA SER A 194 -2.80 -15.58 -27.66
C SER A 194 -2.64 -14.43 -28.67
N ILE A 195 -3.71 -13.67 -28.97
CA ILE A 195 -3.62 -12.47 -29.84
C ILE A 195 -2.71 -11.42 -29.20
N PHE A 196 -2.84 -11.22 -27.89
CA PHE A 196 -2.00 -10.26 -27.15
C PHE A 196 -0.55 -10.73 -27.05
N THR A 197 -0.32 -12.03 -26.83
CA THR A 197 1.03 -12.63 -26.83
C THR A 197 1.75 -12.36 -28.15
N SER A 198 1.07 -12.51 -29.29
CA SER A 198 1.63 -12.19 -30.61
C SER A 198 1.99 -10.70 -30.72
N ALA A 199 1.12 -9.80 -30.23
CA ALA A 199 1.41 -8.36 -30.20
C ALA A 199 2.61 -8.01 -29.31
N LEU A 200 2.74 -8.62 -28.13
CA LEU A 200 3.90 -8.46 -27.25
C LEU A 200 5.21 -8.87 -27.96
N LYS A 201 5.18 -10.01 -28.67
CA LYS A 201 6.35 -10.51 -29.40
C LYS A 201 6.71 -9.60 -30.58
N ALA A 202 5.73 -9.21 -31.40
CA ALA A 202 5.96 -8.36 -32.55
C ALA A 202 6.51 -6.98 -32.19
N THR A 203 6.05 -6.43 -31.06
CA THR A 203 6.49 -5.11 -30.58
C THR A 203 7.81 -5.12 -29.80
N GLY A 204 8.35 -6.30 -29.49
CA GLY A 204 9.55 -6.46 -28.66
C GLY A 204 9.30 -6.30 -27.15
N TRP A 205 8.07 -6.02 -26.73
CA TRP A 205 7.70 -5.92 -25.31
C TRP A 205 7.75 -7.26 -24.58
N TYR A 206 7.62 -8.38 -25.28
CA TYR A 206 7.76 -9.72 -24.69
C TYR A 206 9.11 -9.86 -23.97
N ASP A 207 10.21 -9.54 -24.64
CA ASP A 207 11.56 -9.66 -24.08
C ASP A 207 11.80 -8.71 -22.91
N ILE A 208 11.10 -7.57 -22.87
CA ILE A 208 11.17 -6.63 -21.74
C ILE A 208 10.42 -7.21 -20.53
N LEU A 209 9.22 -7.74 -20.76
CA LEU A 209 8.35 -8.32 -19.74
C LEU A 209 8.81 -9.71 -19.26
N ASP A 210 9.80 -10.31 -19.92
CA ASP A 210 10.44 -11.56 -19.49
C ASP A 210 11.73 -11.33 -18.69
N LYS A 211 12.23 -10.09 -18.62
CA LYS A 211 13.46 -9.80 -17.89
C LYS A 211 13.27 -10.04 -16.39
N PRO A 212 14.24 -10.67 -15.71
CA PRO A 212 14.24 -10.75 -14.26
C PRO A 212 14.38 -9.35 -13.67
N VAL A 213 13.84 -9.16 -12.48
CA VAL A 213 14.03 -7.93 -11.72
C VAL A 213 15.52 -7.78 -11.40
N THR A 214 16.13 -6.67 -11.81
CA THR A 214 17.48 -6.32 -11.36
C THR A 214 17.37 -5.76 -9.94
N TYR A 215 17.88 -6.48 -8.95
CA TYR A 215 17.79 -6.15 -7.52
C TYR A 215 18.50 -4.84 -7.17
N ASP A 216 17.82 -3.72 -7.38
CA ASP A 216 17.87 -2.61 -6.44
C ASP A 216 16.70 -2.83 -5.49
N GLN A 217 16.97 -3.43 -4.32
CA GLN A 217 15.96 -3.97 -3.40
C GLN A 217 14.95 -2.91 -2.94
N ASP A 218 15.30 -1.64 -3.06
CA ASP A 218 14.49 -0.51 -2.61
C ASP A 218 13.75 0.20 -3.76
N SER A 219 14.06 -0.14 -5.02
CA SER A 219 13.42 0.49 -6.16
C SER A 219 12.28 -0.36 -6.74
N ILE A 220 11.05 0.00 -6.34
CA ILE A 220 9.80 -0.43 -6.97
C ILE A 220 9.82 -0.18 -8.50
N SER A 221 10.70 0.71 -9.01
CA SER A 221 10.78 1.10 -10.43
C SER A 221 11.23 -0.02 -11.38
N SER A 222 11.78 -1.12 -10.87
CA SER A 222 12.23 -2.27 -11.68
C SER A 222 11.10 -3.24 -12.04
N HIS A 223 9.97 -3.19 -11.34
CA HIS A 223 8.81 -4.04 -11.61
C HIS A 223 7.87 -3.38 -12.61
N LEU A 224 7.09 -4.19 -13.32
CA LEU A 224 6.05 -3.70 -14.22
C LEU A 224 4.68 -4.30 -13.85
N SER A 225 3.62 -3.65 -14.29
CA SER A 225 2.27 -4.22 -14.25
C SER A 225 1.64 -4.19 -15.62
N LEU A 226 1.04 -5.30 -16.03
CA LEU A 226 0.47 -5.46 -17.37
C LEU A 226 -1.06 -5.54 -17.29
N ILE A 227 -1.74 -4.71 -18.07
CA ILE A 227 -3.18 -4.75 -18.26
C ILE A 227 -3.48 -5.45 -19.60
N ALA A 228 -3.58 -6.76 -19.56
CA ALA A 228 -3.82 -7.62 -20.71
C ALA A 228 -5.30 -7.74 -21.08
N GLN A 229 -5.54 -8.23 -22.29
CA GLN A 229 -6.86 -8.41 -22.87
C GLN A 229 -6.99 -9.81 -23.45
N THR A 230 -8.15 -10.40 -23.24
CA THR A 230 -8.47 -11.71 -23.81
C THR A 230 -8.81 -11.62 -25.29
N ASN A 231 -8.68 -12.73 -25.99
CA ASN A 231 -9.12 -12.90 -27.37
C ASN A 231 -10.60 -12.52 -27.50
N GLU A 232 -11.44 -12.86 -26.53
CA GLU A 232 -12.85 -12.44 -26.50
C GLU A 232 -13.01 -10.91 -26.45
N ALA A 233 -12.15 -10.21 -25.71
CA ALA A 233 -12.14 -8.75 -25.66
C ALA A 233 -11.69 -8.13 -27.00
N PHE A 234 -10.75 -8.76 -27.69
CA PHE A 234 -10.35 -8.39 -29.05
C PHE A 234 -11.47 -8.65 -30.07
N GLU A 235 -12.11 -9.81 -30.01
CA GLU A 235 -13.22 -10.18 -30.90
C GLU A 235 -14.38 -9.19 -30.78
N ARG A 236 -14.73 -8.78 -29.55
CA ARG A 236 -15.75 -7.75 -29.31
C ARG A 236 -15.36 -6.38 -29.87
N ALA A 237 -14.07 -6.12 -30.07
CA ALA A 237 -13.55 -4.92 -30.73
C ALA A 237 -13.37 -5.08 -32.25
N GLY A 238 -13.69 -6.24 -32.81
CA GLY A 238 -13.59 -6.53 -34.23
C GLY A 238 -12.23 -7.09 -34.68
N PHE A 239 -11.43 -7.63 -33.76
CA PHE A 239 -10.16 -8.29 -34.07
C PHE A 239 -10.24 -9.78 -33.73
N SER A 240 -10.10 -10.62 -34.73
CA SER A 240 -10.11 -12.09 -34.62
C SER A 240 -8.71 -12.70 -34.68
N SER A 241 -7.71 -11.92 -35.10
CA SER A 241 -6.31 -12.35 -35.15
C SER A 241 -5.34 -11.20 -34.88
N TYR A 242 -4.07 -11.55 -34.70
CA TYR A 242 -2.99 -10.57 -34.56
C TYR A 242 -2.78 -9.76 -35.85
N GLU A 243 -2.94 -10.38 -37.01
CA GLU A 243 -2.75 -9.73 -38.32
C GLU A 243 -3.75 -8.58 -38.52
N GLU A 244 -5.00 -8.74 -38.08
CA GLU A 244 -6.01 -7.66 -38.13
C GLU A 244 -5.66 -6.52 -37.16
N LEU A 245 -5.05 -6.84 -36.01
CA LEU A 245 -4.56 -5.85 -35.07
C LEU A 245 -3.36 -5.07 -35.64
N GLU A 246 -2.41 -5.76 -36.26
CA GLU A 246 -1.25 -5.16 -36.91
C GLU A 246 -1.67 -4.26 -38.07
N GLU A 247 -2.56 -4.73 -38.96
CA GLU A 247 -3.08 -3.92 -40.07
C GLU A 247 -3.75 -2.64 -39.57
N ARG A 248 -4.43 -2.71 -38.42
CA ARG A 248 -5.13 -1.56 -37.85
C ARG A 248 -4.22 -0.52 -37.21
N TYR A 249 -3.18 -0.97 -36.48
CA TYR A 249 -2.40 -0.10 -35.59
C TYR A 249 -0.95 0.13 -36.05
N SER A 250 -0.35 -0.74 -36.87
CA SER A 250 1.04 -0.65 -37.32
C SER A 250 1.21 0.34 -38.48
N HIS A 251 1.00 1.63 -38.22
CA HIS A 251 0.99 2.68 -39.25
C HIS A 251 2.36 2.90 -39.91
N LEU A 252 3.47 2.58 -39.23
CA LEU A 252 4.82 2.67 -39.81
C LEU A 252 5.27 1.34 -40.43
N GLY A 253 4.49 0.27 -40.24
CA GLY A 253 4.87 -1.10 -40.64
C GLY A 253 6.11 -1.60 -39.89
N GLN A 254 6.41 -1.03 -38.71
CA GLN A 254 7.59 -1.35 -37.91
C GLN A 254 7.18 -1.54 -36.45
N PRO A 255 6.52 -2.66 -36.09
CA PRO A 255 5.99 -2.88 -34.73
C PRO A 255 7.01 -2.73 -33.58
N THR A 256 8.30 -2.98 -33.84
CA THR A 256 9.37 -2.81 -32.84
C THR A 256 9.81 -1.36 -32.65
N ASN A 257 9.43 -0.44 -33.53
CA ASN A 257 9.71 0.98 -33.38
C ASN A 257 8.80 1.57 -32.27
N PRO A 258 9.35 2.19 -31.22
CA PRO A 258 8.54 2.81 -30.16
C PRO A 258 7.57 3.91 -30.64
N GLU A 259 7.81 4.49 -31.81
CA GLU A 259 6.92 5.49 -32.42
C GLU A 259 5.79 4.84 -33.26
N ASP A 260 5.87 3.55 -33.55
CA ASP A 260 4.80 2.83 -34.25
C ASP A 260 3.56 2.71 -33.33
N SER A 261 2.37 2.92 -33.89
CA SER A 261 1.16 2.98 -33.06
C SER A 261 0.77 1.63 -32.48
N LEU A 262 1.20 0.49 -33.04
CA LEU A 262 1.04 -0.81 -32.42
C LEU A 262 1.95 -0.94 -31.19
N ASN A 263 3.17 -0.42 -31.25
CA ASN A 263 4.07 -0.38 -30.09
C ASN A 263 3.49 0.48 -28.97
N LEU A 264 3.07 1.71 -29.30
CA LEU A 264 2.43 2.61 -28.34
C LEU A 264 1.15 2.00 -27.74
N TYR A 265 0.37 1.31 -28.55
CA TYR A 265 -0.83 0.59 -28.10
C TYR A 265 -0.49 -0.49 -27.05
N VAL A 266 0.58 -1.25 -27.25
CA VAL A 266 1.06 -2.24 -26.28
C VAL A 266 1.64 -1.55 -25.04
N ALA A 267 2.52 -0.56 -25.22
CA ALA A 267 3.16 0.18 -24.14
C ALA A 267 2.15 0.88 -23.21
N TYR A 268 1.02 1.34 -23.75
CA TYR A 268 -0.07 1.97 -22.97
C TYR A 268 -0.75 1.02 -21.98
N ARG A 269 -0.57 -0.30 -22.14
CA ARG A 269 -1.08 -1.33 -21.22
C ARG A 269 -0.07 -1.74 -20.16
N ILE A 270 1.12 -1.18 -20.19
CA ILE A 270 2.21 -1.50 -19.25
C ILE A 270 2.39 -0.30 -18.34
N LEU A 271 2.35 -0.55 -17.03
CA LEU A 271 2.51 0.45 -15.98
C LEU A 271 3.82 0.21 -15.23
N PRO A 272 4.56 1.25 -14.86
CA PRO A 272 5.73 1.12 -14.00
C PRO A 272 5.33 0.79 -12.56
N GLY A 273 6.06 -0.13 -11.95
CA GLY A 273 5.92 -0.61 -10.59
C GLY A 273 4.87 -1.72 -10.41
N LEU A 274 4.83 -2.26 -9.19
CA LEU A 274 3.80 -3.20 -8.75
C LEU A 274 2.50 -2.45 -8.48
N LYS A 275 1.50 -2.63 -9.35
CA LYS A 275 0.19 -1.99 -9.29
C LYS A 275 -0.87 -3.06 -9.08
N TYR A 276 -1.10 -3.49 -7.84
CA TYR A 276 -2.26 -4.33 -7.52
C TYR A 276 -3.55 -3.50 -7.65
N VAL A 277 -4.72 -4.13 -7.67
CA VAL A 277 -6.00 -3.42 -7.80
C VAL A 277 -6.16 -2.37 -6.71
N ALA A 278 -5.74 -2.66 -5.48
CA ALA A 278 -5.68 -1.69 -4.39
C ALA A 278 -4.80 -0.48 -4.73
N ASP A 279 -3.64 -0.69 -5.35
CA ASP A 279 -2.77 0.41 -5.79
C ASP A 279 -3.41 1.21 -6.93
N LEU A 280 -4.10 0.53 -7.85
CA LEU A 280 -4.79 1.17 -8.97
C LEU A 280 -5.89 2.10 -8.47
N VAL A 281 -6.73 1.67 -7.52
CA VAL A 281 -7.84 2.49 -7.01
C VAL A 281 -7.38 3.62 -6.09
N ASN A 282 -6.22 3.48 -5.45
CA ASN A 282 -5.66 4.50 -4.56
C ASN A 282 -5.11 5.73 -5.30
N SER A 283 -4.95 5.67 -6.62
CA SER A 283 -4.57 6.83 -7.44
C SER A 283 -5.49 6.95 -8.66
N PRO A 284 -6.09 8.12 -8.91
CA PRO A 284 -6.99 8.31 -10.05
C PRO A 284 -6.29 8.27 -11.40
N THR A 285 -4.95 8.40 -11.43
CA THR A 285 -4.14 8.44 -12.65
C THR A 285 -2.87 7.63 -12.47
N HIS A 286 -2.48 6.88 -13.50
CA HIS A 286 -1.21 6.13 -13.54
C HIS A 286 -0.48 6.36 -14.85
N SER A 287 0.83 6.59 -14.76
CA SER A 287 1.73 6.59 -15.93
C SER A 287 1.74 5.23 -16.61
N THR A 288 1.99 5.24 -17.91
CA THR A 288 2.21 4.04 -18.71
C THR A 288 3.60 4.08 -19.34
N GLU A 289 4.04 2.97 -19.90
CA GLU A 289 5.26 2.93 -20.71
C GLU A 289 5.08 3.61 -22.08
N ALA A 290 3.84 3.92 -22.49
CA ALA A 290 3.62 4.82 -23.62
C ALA A 290 3.97 6.27 -23.18
N PRO A 291 4.92 6.95 -23.85
CA PRO A 291 5.44 8.23 -23.40
C PRO A 291 4.35 9.30 -23.24
N GLN A 292 4.31 9.96 -22.08
CA GLN A 292 3.34 11.03 -21.72
C GLN A 292 1.87 10.59 -21.67
N GLU A 293 1.59 9.30 -21.87
CA GLU A 293 0.25 8.75 -21.84
C GLU A 293 -0.03 8.13 -20.46
N VAL A 294 -1.24 8.37 -19.98
CA VAL A 294 -1.70 7.91 -18.67
C VAL A 294 -3.03 7.20 -18.79
N ILE A 295 -3.26 6.23 -17.92
CA ILE A 295 -4.59 5.68 -17.69
C ILE A 295 -5.26 6.40 -16.53
N GLY A 296 -6.57 6.58 -16.66
CA GLY A 296 -7.41 7.05 -15.56
C GLY A 296 -8.06 5.85 -14.86
N ILE A 297 -8.19 5.90 -13.55
CA ILE A 297 -8.89 4.90 -12.75
C ILE A 297 -10.08 5.56 -12.07
N LYS A 298 -11.24 4.94 -12.22
CA LYS A 298 -12.47 5.35 -11.55
C LYS A 298 -13.06 4.15 -10.80
N LEU A 299 -13.22 4.30 -9.50
CA LEU A 299 -13.97 3.34 -8.68
C LEU A 299 -15.46 3.70 -8.77
N ALA A 300 -16.27 2.78 -9.29
CA ALA A 300 -17.72 2.92 -9.39
C ALA A 300 -18.37 1.75 -8.64
N GLN A 301 -18.76 2.00 -7.38
CA GLN A 301 -19.16 0.94 -6.44
C GLN A 301 -18.04 -0.10 -6.33
N ASP A 302 -18.32 -1.38 -6.62
CA ASP A 302 -17.33 -2.46 -6.54
C ASP A 302 -16.54 -2.65 -7.85
N SER A 303 -16.83 -1.84 -8.88
CA SER A 303 -16.21 -1.92 -10.20
C SER A 303 -15.06 -0.93 -10.36
N VAL A 304 -13.93 -1.41 -10.89
CA VAL A 304 -12.79 -0.56 -11.26
C VAL A 304 -12.84 -0.33 -12.76
N LEU A 305 -13.02 0.92 -13.16
CA LEU A 305 -13.12 1.33 -14.56
C LEU A 305 -11.84 2.04 -14.98
N ILE A 306 -11.21 1.54 -16.03
CA ILE A 306 -10.06 2.16 -16.68
C ILE A 306 -10.56 3.11 -17.75
N ASN A 307 -10.02 4.33 -17.75
CA ASN A 307 -10.25 5.38 -18.71
C ASN A 307 -11.68 5.93 -18.79
N GLU A 308 -12.56 5.63 -17.84
CA GLU A 308 -13.88 6.28 -17.79
C GLU A 308 -13.76 7.70 -17.25
N GLN A 309 -14.25 8.67 -18.01
CA GLN A 309 -14.26 10.07 -17.59
C GLN A 309 -15.46 10.80 -18.20
N THR A 310 -16.00 11.78 -17.48
CA THR A 310 -16.98 12.73 -18.03
C THR A 310 -16.29 14.06 -18.24
N PHE A 311 -16.34 14.57 -19.47
CA PHE A 311 -15.76 15.85 -19.85
C PHE A 311 -16.83 16.70 -20.53
N ASP A 312 -17.07 17.92 -20.04
CA ASP A 312 -18.11 18.83 -20.53
C ASP A 312 -19.50 18.18 -20.70
N GLY A 313 -19.86 17.29 -19.76
CA GLY A 313 -21.11 16.55 -19.78
C GLY A 313 -21.16 15.36 -20.76
N VAL A 314 -20.08 15.11 -21.51
CA VAL A 314 -19.94 13.94 -22.40
C VAL A 314 -19.21 12.83 -21.65
N LEU A 315 -19.86 11.67 -21.52
CA LEU A 315 -19.26 10.48 -20.94
C LEU A 315 -18.38 9.77 -21.99
N GLU A 316 -17.08 9.77 -21.74
CA GLU A 316 -16.16 8.83 -22.35
C GLU A 316 -16.21 7.52 -21.55
N LYS A 317 -16.81 6.49 -22.17
CA LYS A 317 -16.97 5.18 -21.54
C LYS A 317 -15.61 4.49 -21.38
N GLY A 318 -15.32 4.03 -20.16
CA GLY A 318 -14.13 3.24 -19.88
C GLY A 318 -14.31 1.75 -20.09
N VAL A 319 -13.32 0.98 -19.67
CA VAL A 319 -13.33 -0.48 -19.66
C VAL A 319 -13.28 -1.03 -18.25
N LEU A 320 -14.00 -2.13 -18.03
CA LEU A 320 -14.08 -2.78 -16.73
C LEU A 320 -12.84 -3.66 -16.51
N LEU A 321 -12.15 -3.45 -15.39
CA LEU A 321 -11.14 -4.38 -14.89
C LEU A 321 -11.79 -5.68 -14.43
N ASN A 322 -11.23 -6.82 -14.82
CA ASN A 322 -11.71 -8.12 -14.40
C ASN A 322 -11.04 -8.52 -13.07
N ARG A 323 -11.61 -8.09 -11.94
CA ARG A 323 -11.06 -8.34 -10.59
C ARG A 323 -10.72 -9.81 -10.33
N ASP A 324 -11.55 -10.73 -10.80
CA ASP A 324 -11.35 -12.17 -10.60
C ASP A 324 -10.06 -12.67 -11.26
N GLN A 325 -9.73 -12.12 -12.43
CA GLN A 325 -8.54 -12.46 -13.22
C GLN A 325 -7.42 -11.39 -13.12
N SER A 326 -7.51 -10.49 -12.14
CA SER A 326 -6.49 -9.46 -11.85
C SER A 326 -5.61 -9.85 -10.67
N ASP A 327 -4.66 -9.00 -10.28
CA ASP A 327 -3.74 -9.29 -9.14
C ASP A 327 -3.00 -10.62 -9.28
N VAL A 328 -2.68 -11.03 -10.51
CA VAL A 328 -1.89 -12.24 -10.75
C VAL A 328 -0.42 -11.88 -10.58
N THR A 329 0.17 -12.23 -9.45
CA THR A 329 1.58 -11.99 -9.13
C THR A 329 2.48 -12.83 -10.02
N THR A 330 3.53 -12.20 -10.57
CA THR A 330 4.59 -12.84 -11.36
C THR A 330 5.96 -12.57 -10.71
N THR A 331 7.02 -13.19 -11.21
CA THR A 331 8.38 -12.99 -10.69
C THR A 331 8.90 -11.56 -10.85
N ASN A 332 8.31 -10.78 -11.76
CA ASN A 332 8.76 -9.43 -12.10
C ASN A 332 7.64 -8.38 -12.18
N GLY A 333 6.43 -8.72 -11.70
CA GLY A 333 5.30 -7.82 -11.88
C GLY A 333 3.94 -8.33 -11.41
N VAL A 334 2.90 -7.65 -11.89
CA VAL A 334 1.49 -8.02 -11.66
C VAL A 334 0.71 -7.98 -12.96
N LEU A 335 0.00 -9.06 -13.27
CA LEU A 335 -0.89 -9.16 -14.42
C LEU A 335 -2.34 -8.85 -14.01
N HIS A 336 -2.99 -8.05 -14.84
CA HIS A 336 -4.40 -7.69 -14.78
C HIS A 336 -5.09 -7.98 -16.09
N LEU A 337 -6.35 -8.41 -16.03
CA LEU A 337 -7.18 -8.59 -17.22
C LEU A 337 -8.29 -7.55 -17.25
N VAL A 338 -8.62 -7.03 -18.44
CA VAL A 338 -9.81 -6.19 -18.63
C VAL A 338 -10.83 -6.88 -19.52
N LYS A 339 -12.10 -6.49 -19.35
CA LYS A 339 -13.19 -7.10 -20.09
C LYS A 339 -13.31 -6.62 -21.53
N ASN A 340 -12.74 -5.47 -21.93
CA ASN A 340 -12.89 -4.93 -23.29
C ASN A 340 -11.58 -4.27 -23.78
N ASN A 341 -11.46 -4.10 -25.10
CA ASN A 341 -10.40 -3.29 -25.69
C ASN A 341 -10.52 -1.81 -25.32
N PHE A 342 -9.39 -1.13 -25.16
CA PHE A 342 -9.31 0.30 -24.88
C PHE A 342 -8.15 0.97 -25.63
N ASP A 343 -8.40 2.14 -26.19
CA ASP A 343 -7.37 2.91 -26.90
C ASP A 343 -6.69 3.94 -25.99
N ILE A 344 -5.56 4.46 -26.46
CA ILE A 344 -4.89 5.63 -25.87
C ILE A 344 -5.86 6.80 -25.85
N LYS A 345 -6.04 7.42 -24.68
CA LYS A 345 -6.98 8.55 -24.50
C LYS A 345 -6.22 9.83 -24.26
N LYS A 346 -6.50 10.85 -25.08
CA LYS A 346 -6.01 12.20 -24.83
C LYS A 346 -6.59 12.72 -23.50
N ARG A 347 -5.71 13.06 -22.57
CA ARG A 347 -6.11 13.62 -21.28
C ARG A 347 -6.09 15.15 -21.27
N PHE A 348 -7.03 15.70 -20.52
CA PHE A 348 -7.08 17.12 -20.18
C PHE A 348 -6.52 17.35 -18.77
N PRO A 349 -6.03 18.55 -18.46
CA PRO A 349 -5.58 18.91 -17.12
C PRO A 349 -6.65 18.59 -16.06
N THR A 350 -6.28 17.81 -15.05
CA THR A 350 -7.14 17.44 -13.91
C THR A 350 -6.48 17.85 -12.60
N PRO A 351 -7.25 18.24 -11.57
CA PRO A 351 -6.66 18.59 -10.29
C PRO A 351 -5.87 17.42 -9.69
N VAL A 352 -4.73 17.75 -9.08
CA VAL A 352 -3.95 16.82 -8.25
C VAL A 352 -3.87 17.39 -6.84
N TYR A 353 -4.29 16.60 -5.86
CA TYR A 353 -4.23 16.94 -4.43
C TYR A 353 -3.15 16.07 -3.80
N PHE A 354 -1.95 16.62 -3.69
CA PHE A 354 -0.79 15.92 -3.20
C PHE A 354 -0.62 16.15 -1.70
N ASP A 355 -0.78 15.09 -0.93
CA ASP A 355 -0.50 15.04 0.50
C ASP A 355 0.93 14.50 0.72
N PRO A 356 1.90 15.33 1.17
CA PRO A 356 3.25 14.88 1.44
C PRO A 356 3.36 13.86 2.59
N GLY A 357 2.35 13.74 3.46
CA GLY A 357 2.25 12.69 4.48
C GLY A 357 1.90 11.31 3.93
N ASP A 358 1.41 11.24 2.70
CA ASP A 358 0.92 10.01 2.08
C ASP A 358 2.02 9.27 1.27
N GLN A 359 3.16 9.02 1.91
CA GLN A 359 4.30 8.32 1.30
C GLN A 359 4.16 6.79 1.42
N PRO A 360 4.66 6.00 0.44
CA PRO A 360 4.62 4.54 0.51
C PRO A 360 5.23 3.95 1.78
N GLU A 361 6.34 4.51 2.25
CA GLU A 361 7.08 4.04 3.42
C GLU A 361 6.32 4.34 4.71
N ILE A 362 5.60 5.46 4.77
CA ILE A 362 4.72 5.80 5.88
C ILE A 362 3.51 4.86 5.90
N ARG A 363 2.87 4.61 4.74
CA ARG A 363 1.71 3.69 4.62
C ARG A 363 2.01 2.28 5.14
N ARG A 364 3.25 1.81 5.04
CA ARG A 364 3.67 0.49 5.55
C ARG A 364 3.56 0.40 7.07
N LEU A 365 3.64 1.52 7.79
CA LEU A 365 3.50 1.57 9.23
C LEU A 365 2.01 1.60 9.60
N ALA A 366 1.31 0.47 9.48
CA ALA A 366 -0.13 0.37 9.73
C ALA A 366 -0.55 0.82 11.15
N SER A 367 0.35 0.71 12.13
CA SER A 367 0.15 1.21 13.50
C SER A 367 0.29 2.73 13.65
N VAL A 368 0.73 3.42 12.60
CA VAL A 368 1.01 4.87 12.60
C VAL A 368 0.21 5.61 11.53
N PHE A 369 0.19 5.12 10.30
CA PHE A 369 -0.41 5.79 9.16
C PHE A 369 -1.90 6.07 9.37
N ARG A 370 -2.26 7.36 9.43
CA ARG A 370 -3.62 7.85 9.69
C ARG A 370 -4.26 7.29 10.98
N ILE A 371 -3.44 6.82 11.92
CA ILE A 371 -3.88 6.41 13.26
C ILE A 371 -3.81 7.62 14.20
N PRO A 372 -4.94 8.10 14.76
CA PRO A 372 -4.96 9.30 15.58
C PRO A 372 -3.96 9.30 16.74
N GLY A 373 -3.19 10.38 16.86
CA GLY A 373 -2.18 10.57 17.91
C GLY A 373 -0.86 9.81 17.72
N GLN A 374 -0.68 9.10 16.60
CA GLN A 374 0.57 8.42 16.27
C GLN A 374 1.48 9.28 15.39
N SER A 375 2.77 8.97 15.43
CA SER A 375 3.80 9.66 14.66
C SER A 375 5.00 8.76 14.39
N ALA A 376 5.75 9.03 13.33
CA ALA A 376 7.02 8.40 13.02
C ALA A 376 8.01 9.44 12.46
N SER A 377 9.29 9.29 12.80
CA SER A 377 10.38 10.08 12.24
C SER A 377 11.05 9.31 11.10
N PHE A 378 11.58 10.04 10.12
CA PHE A 378 12.23 9.51 8.94
C PHE A 378 13.51 10.30 8.66
N ALA A 379 14.61 9.56 8.52
CA ALA A 379 15.83 10.04 7.91
C ALA A 379 15.65 10.14 6.38
N LYS A 380 16.63 10.75 5.71
CA LYS A 380 16.58 11.03 4.27
C LYS A 380 16.54 9.74 3.44
N GLU A 381 17.31 8.75 3.84
CA GLU A 381 17.35 7.42 3.24
C GLU A 381 16.04 6.62 3.39
N ASP A 382 15.15 7.01 4.33
CA ASP A 382 13.92 6.27 4.58
C ASP A 382 12.78 6.60 3.59
N LEU A 383 12.91 7.68 2.79
CA LEU A 383 11.83 8.19 1.94
C LEU A 383 12.27 8.33 0.48
N GLN A 384 11.82 7.42 -0.39
CA GLN A 384 12.30 7.38 -1.79
C GLN A 384 11.92 8.64 -2.61
N PHE A 385 10.83 9.33 -2.23
CA PHE A 385 10.25 10.44 -3.00
C PHE A 385 10.47 11.81 -2.37
N VAL A 386 11.24 11.88 -1.29
CA VAL A 386 11.53 13.11 -0.56
C VAL A 386 13.04 13.24 -0.41
N ASP A 387 13.57 14.42 -0.71
CA ASP A 387 14.99 14.71 -0.56
C ASP A 387 15.19 16.05 0.15
N TRP A 388 16.27 16.24 0.90
CA TRP A 388 16.60 17.51 1.54
C TRP A 388 18.09 17.66 1.85
N GLU A 389 18.50 18.89 2.15
CA GLU A 389 19.81 19.19 2.73
C GLU A 389 19.76 19.10 4.24
N GLY A 390 20.86 18.65 4.86
CA GLY A 390 20.99 18.47 6.30
C GLY A 390 20.66 17.05 6.78
N ASP A 391 21.02 16.76 8.03
CA ASP A 391 20.94 15.41 8.62
C ASP A 391 19.76 15.26 9.60
N ASP A 392 18.96 16.31 9.78
CA ASP A 392 17.79 16.27 10.66
C ASP A 392 16.68 15.42 10.04
N GLU A 393 16.05 14.57 10.86
CA GLU A 393 14.86 13.82 10.50
C GLU A 393 13.64 14.74 10.29
N ILE A 394 12.76 14.34 9.38
CA ILE A 394 11.39 14.87 9.29
C ILE A 394 10.41 13.90 9.95
N MET A 395 9.21 14.37 10.27
CA MET A 395 8.24 13.60 11.04
C MET A 395 6.87 13.59 10.35
N TYR A 396 6.33 12.40 10.14
CA TYR A 396 4.91 12.22 9.89
C TYR A 396 4.16 12.17 11.23
N ARG A 397 3.02 12.84 11.31
CA ARG A 397 2.21 12.82 12.53
C ARG A 397 0.73 12.99 12.24
N VAL A 398 -0.08 12.31 13.04
CA VAL A 398 -1.54 12.43 13.08
C VAL A 398 -1.93 13.11 14.38
N ASP A 399 -2.80 14.12 14.31
CA ASP A 399 -3.19 14.84 15.51
C ASP A 399 -3.95 13.94 16.52
N THR A 400 -3.79 14.23 17.82
CA THR A 400 -4.37 13.43 18.91
C THR A 400 -5.86 13.77 19.13
N PRO A 401 -6.76 12.78 19.23
CA PRO A 401 -8.18 13.02 19.50
C PRO A 401 -8.45 13.98 20.66
N GLY A 402 -9.32 14.97 20.42
CA GLY A 402 -9.68 15.97 21.43
C GLY A 402 -8.62 17.08 21.66
N GLY A 403 -7.48 17.02 20.96
CA GLY A 403 -6.52 18.12 20.92
C GLY A 403 -7.10 19.34 20.18
N GLY A 404 -6.67 20.56 20.53
CA GLY A 404 -7.15 21.79 19.90
C GLY A 404 -6.80 21.97 18.41
N THR A 405 -6.11 21.00 17.82
CA THR A 405 -5.81 20.93 16.38
C THR A 405 -6.36 19.66 15.72
N TYR A 406 -6.85 18.71 16.52
CA TYR A 406 -7.49 17.50 16.02
C TYR A 406 -8.80 17.84 15.30
N GLY A 407 -9.01 17.23 14.14
CA GLY A 407 -10.13 17.58 13.29
C GLY A 407 -9.85 18.81 12.40
N HIS A 408 -8.58 19.13 12.16
CA HIS A 408 -8.15 20.16 11.21
C HIS A 408 -6.94 19.65 10.39
N GLY A 409 -6.92 19.91 9.09
CA GLY A 409 -5.98 19.29 8.14
C GLY A 409 -6.67 18.21 7.29
N TYR A 410 -6.18 17.95 6.09
CA TYR A 410 -6.62 16.79 5.32
C TYR A 410 -6.17 15.52 6.07
N TRP A 411 -7.03 14.51 6.21
CA TRP A 411 -6.75 13.29 6.99
C TRP A 411 -6.32 13.48 8.48
N ALA A 412 -6.37 14.71 8.99
CA ALA A 412 -5.86 15.10 10.31
C ALA A 412 -4.36 14.81 10.52
N ASP A 413 -3.61 14.61 9.44
CA ASP A 413 -2.17 14.42 9.45
C ASP A 413 -1.44 15.61 8.82
N VAL A 414 -0.13 15.68 9.06
CA VAL A 414 0.76 16.69 8.49
C VAL A 414 2.17 16.13 8.37
N MET A 415 2.88 16.61 7.35
CA MET A 415 4.34 16.47 7.29
C MET A 415 4.98 17.57 8.14
N GLN A 416 5.62 17.19 9.24
CA GLN A 416 6.34 18.07 10.14
C GLN A 416 7.83 18.12 9.78
N ILE A 417 8.30 19.31 9.42
CA ILE A 417 9.70 19.58 9.10
C ILE A 417 10.31 20.34 10.27
N LYS A 418 11.30 19.72 10.92
CA LYS A 418 12.00 20.33 12.05
C LYS A 418 13.10 21.25 11.53
N ARG A 419 13.08 22.51 11.96
CA ARG A 419 14.09 23.53 11.60
C ARG A 419 14.24 23.66 10.08
N LEU A 420 13.14 23.95 9.38
CA LEU A 420 13.18 24.30 7.95
C LEU A 420 13.91 25.65 7.75
N ARG A 421 15.23 25.64 7.67
CA ARG A 421 16.09 26.83 7.62
C ARG A 421 17.51 26.45 7.20
N ASP A 422 18.27 27.45 6.79
CA ASP A 422 19.67 27.28 6.39
C ASP A 422 20.51 26.57 7.47
N GLY A 423 21.36 25.61 7.05
CA GLY A 423 22.21 24.79 7.91
C GLY A 423 21.50 23.66 8.70
N TYR A 424 20.21 23.42 8.46
CA TYR A 424 19.43 22.28 9.01
C TYR A 424 18.67 21.62 7.85
N VAL A 425 17.42 21.17 8.07
CA VAL A 425 16.56 20.80 6.93
C VAL A 425 16.37 22.02 6.05
N ASN A 426 16.90 21.98 4.84
CA ASN A 426 16.64 23.00 3.82
C ASN A 426 16.49 22.35 2.45
N ASN A 427 16.02 23.12 1.47
CA ASN A 427 15.83 22.64 0.09
C ASN A 427 15.04 21.33 0.02
N ILE A 428 14.05 21.16 0.91
CA ILE A 428 13.25 19.94 0.95
C ILE A 428 12.41 19.84 -0.32
N GLU A 429 12.62 18.76 -1.06
CA GLU A 429 12.06 18.49 -2.37
C GLU A 429 11.17 17.25 -2.32
N PHE A 430 9.95 17.39 -2.81
CA PHE A 430 9.01 16.30 -2.96
C PHE A 430 8.85 15.93 -4.44
N THR A 431 8.80 14.63 -4.72
CA THR A 431 8.39 14.11 -6.02
C THR A 431 6.88 13.99 -6.06
N THR A 432 6.23 14.74 -6.95
CA THR A 432 4.77 14.80 -7.04
C THR A 432 4.17 13.46 -7.50
N PRO A 433 2.86 13.24 -7.29
CA PRO A 433 2.07 12.33 -8.10
C PRO A 433 2.11 12.72 -9.59
N VAL A 434 1.53 11.88 -10.45
CA VAL A 434 1.46 12.17 -11.89
C VAL A 434 0.55 13.38 -12.14
N ILE A 435 1.10 14.40 -12.81
CA ILE A 435 0.38 15.58 -13.25
C ILE A 435 0.26 15.53 -14.77
N ILE A 436 -0.94 15.76 -15.28
CA ILE A 436 -1.22 15.77 -16.73
C ILE A 436 -0.75 17.10 -17.31
N LYS A 437 -0.09 17.11 -18.47
CA LYS A 437 0.39 18.36 -19.09
C LYS A 437 -0.69 19.44 -19.21
N GLY A 438 -0.32 20.70 -18.96
CA GLY A 438 -1.17 21.88 -19.05
C GLY A 438 -0.92 22.90 -17.92
N ARG A 439 -1.87 23.82 -17.74
CA ARG A 439 -1.70 24.99 -16.86
C ARG A 439 -2.36 24.83 -15.51
N TYR A 440 -1.59 25.05 -14.44
CA TYR A 440 -2.05 24.86 -13.07
C TYR A 440 -1.73 26.06 -12.17
N LYS A 441 -2.64 26.39 -11.27
CA LYS A 441 -2.34 27.17 -10.07
C LYS A 441 -1.86 26.21 -8.98
N ILE A 442 -0.73 26.53 -8.35
CA ILE A 442 -0.19 25.76 -7.22
C ILE A 442 -0.61 26.42 -5.90
N TRP A 443 -1.36 25.68 -5.08
CA TRP A 443 -1.69 26.08 -3.72
C TRP A 443 -0.95 25.19 -2.72
N VAL A 444 -0.46 25.77 -1.63
CA VAL A 444 0.14 25.01 -0.53
C VAL A 444 -0.60 25.32 0.74
N SER A 445 -1.17 24.28 1.34
CA SER A 445 -1.88 24.32 2.61
C SER A 445 -0.94 23.90 3.74
N TYR A 446 -1.02 24.62 4.85
CA TYR A 446 -0.09 24.45 5.97
C TYR A 446 -0.76 24.82 7.30
N ARG A 447 -0.20 24.28 8.38
CA ARG A 447 -0.56 24.65 9.74
C ARG A 447 0.37 25.76 10.23
N ALA A 448 -0.22 26.89 10.59
CA ALA A 448 0.50 28.08 11.02
C ALA A 448 0.98 27.97 12.47
N ALA A 449 2.17 28.51 12.72
CA ALA A 449 2.74 28.60 14.07
C ALA A 449 3.67 29.81 14.21
N PRO A 450 3.83 30.37 15.42
CA PRO A 450 4.52 31.65 15.60
C PRO A 450 6.03 31.57 15.34
N ASN A 451 6.63 30.39 15.49
CA ASN A 451 8.07 30.17 15.33
C ASN A 451 8.41 29.33 14.09
N ALA A 452 7.44 29.08 13.20
CA ALA A 452 7.67 28.38 11.95
C ALA A 452 8.46 29.25 10.95
N SER A 453 8.88 28.66 9.84
CA SER A 453 9.72 29.35 8.86
C SER A 453 8.98 30.49 8.17
N PRO A 454 9.43 31.76 8.30
CA PRO A 454 8.65 32.92 7.87
C PRO A 454 8.82 33.27 6.39
N ASN A 455 9.90 32.81 5.74
CA ASN A 455 10.16 33.08 4.33
C ASN A 455 10.73 31.83 3.66
N VAL A 456 9.90 31.17 2.86
CA VAL A 456 10.26 29.96 2.11
C VAL A 456 9.96 30.21 0.63
N GLN A 457 10.99 30.20 -0.20
CA GLN A 457 10.88 30.24 -1.65
C GLN A 457 10.56 28.83 -2.16
N VAL A 458 9.63 28.74 -3.12
CA VAL A 458 9.22 27.45 -3.68
C VAL A 458 9.59 27.39 -5.15
N PHE A 459 10.02 26.20 -5.58
CA PHE A 459 10.40 25.90 -6.96
C PHE A 459 9.57 24.74 -7.49
N PHE A 460 9.26 24.76 -8.79
CA PHE A 460 8.66 23.65 -9.53
C PHE A 460 9.58 23.28 -10.70
N ASN A 461 10.12 22.05 -10.71
CA ASN A 461 11.16 21.61 -11.66
C ASN A 461 12.31 22.63 -11.80
N ASP A 462 12.87 23.07 -10.67
CA ASP A 462 13.93 24.10 -10.59
C ASP A 462 13.52 25.55 -10.97
N GLU A 463 12.29 25.78 -11.42
CA GLU A 463 11.79 27.13 -11.70
C GLU A 463 11.17 27.77 -10.47
N GLU A 464 11.59 29.00 -10.16
CA GLU A 464 11.11 29.76 -9.01
C GLU A 464 9.63 30.17 -9.18
N LEU A 465 8.79 29.84 -8.20
CA LEU A 465 7.40 30.27 -8.17
C LEU A 465 7.27 31.74 -7.75
N SER A 466 6.26 32.41 -8.30
CA SER A 466 6.06 33.86 -8.19
C SER A 466 5.85 34.41 -6.76
N ARG A 467 5.56 33.56 -5.78
CA ARG A 467 5.25 33.95 -4.40
C ARG A 467 5.89 33.00 -3.40
N GLN A 468 6.31 33.58 -2.29
CA GLN A 468 6.88 32.87 -1.14
C GLN A 468 5.79 32.41 -0.16
N LEU A 469 6.18 31.43 0.66
CA LEU A 469 5.42 30.95 1.81
C LEU A 469 5.92 31.59 3.10
N ASN A 470 4.96 31.85 3.99
CA ASN A 470 5.20 32.28 5.35
C ASN A 470 4.37 31.40 6.29
N PHE A 471 5.01 30.43 6.94
CA PHE A 471 4.33 29.49 7.82
C PHE A 471 3.88 30.11 9.16
N THR A 472 4.13 31.40 9.38
CA THR A 472 3.63 32.15 10.54
C THR A 472 2.27 32.81 10.28
N GLU A 473 1.77 32.80 9.03
CA GLU A 473 0.50 33.42 8.65
C GLU A 473 -0.70 32.51 8.95
N TYR A 474 -1.47 32.89 9.97
CA TYR A 474 -2.70 32.20 10.35
C TYR A 474 -3.83 32.42 9.34
N GLY A 475 -4.70 31.42 9.21
CA GLY A 475 -5.87 31.46 8.35
C GLY A 475 -6.88 32.52 8.80
N ASN A 476 -7.48 33.21 7.84
CA ASN A 476 -8.54 34.18 8.12
C ASN A 476 -9.90 33.51 8.06
N THR A 477 -10.65 33.60 9.15
CA THR A 477 -11.99 32.98 9.26
C THR A 477 -13.17 33.93 9.15
N THR A 478 -12.90 35.19 8.82
CA THR A 478 -13.89 36.27 8.86
C THR A 478 -14.15 36.91 7.50
N GLN A 479 -13.15 36.89 6.61
CA GLN A 479 -13.29 37.48 5.28
C GLN A 479 -14.02 36.54 4.32
N PRO A 480 -14.78 37.09 3.34
CA PRO A 480 -15.35 36.30 2.27
C PRO A 480 -14.27 35.60 1.44
N GLU A 481 -14.53 34.36 1.03
CA GLU A 481 -13.49 33.51 0.44
C GLU A 481 -12.98 34.00 -0.91
N ARG A 482 -13.85 34.57 -1.74
CA ARG A 482 -13.44 35.20 -3.01
C ARG A 482 -12.52 36.40 -2.79
N VAL A 483 -12.64 37.08 -1.65
CA VAL A 483 -11.71 38.16 -1.26
C VAL A 483 -10.36 37.56 -0.87
N LEU A 484 -10.35 36.49 -0.07
CA LEU A 484 -9.12 35.75 0.26
C LEU A 484 -8.43 35.25 -1.02
N GLU A 485 -9.19 34.63 -1.94
CA GLU A 485 -8.68 34.08 -3.20
C GLU A 485 -7.95 35.16 -4.01
N SER A 486 -8.55 36.35 -4.12
CA SER A 486 -7.96 37.50 -4.82
C SER A 486 -6.64 37.98 -4.21
N GLN A 487 -6.47 37.77 -2.90
CA GLN A 487 -5.25 38.08 -2.15
C GLN A 487 -4.22 36.93 -2.17
N GLY A 488 -4.57 35.79 -2.78
CA GLY A 488 -3.74 34.59 -2.82
C GLY A 488 -3.84 33.71 -1.58
N TYR A 489 -4.94 33.80 -0.83
CA TYR A 489 -5.23 32.92 0.29
C TYR A 489 -6.51 32.14 0.05
N LYS A 490 -6.69 31.01 0.71
CA LYS A 490 -7.99 30.33 0.78
C LYS A 490 -8.12 29.52 2.05
N ILE A 491 -9.34 29.07 2.33
CA ILE A 491 -9.63 28.15 3.42
C ILE A 491 -9.50 26.73 2.86
N PRO A 492 -8.45 25.96 3.24
CA PRO A 492 -8.21 24.67 2.62
C PRO A 492 -9.06 23.54 3.19
N VAL A 493 -9.51 23.69 4.44
CA VAL A 493 -10.10 22.59 5.23
C VAL A 493 -11.50 22.91 5.76
N SER A 494 -12.31 21.87 5.89
CA SER A 494 -13.65 21.85 6.49
C SER A 494 -13.70 20.79 7.59
N PRO A 495 -14.06 21.14 8.84
CA PRO A 495 -14.50 22.46 9.31
C PRO A 495 -13.37 23.49 9.33
N GLN A 496 -13.75 24.73 9.06
CA GLN A 496 -12.82 25.86 8.99
C GLN A 496 -12.16 26.16 10.34
N THR A 497 -10.88 26.53 10.29
CA THR A 497 -10.08 26.97 11.44
C THR A 497 -9.13 28.09 11.04
N ASN A 498 -8.65 28.87 12.01
CA ASN A 498 -7.59 29.86 11.77
C ASN A 498 -6.18 29.24 11.87
N ARG A 499 -6.06 27.97 12.31
CA ARG A 499 -4.78 27.27 12.45
C ARG A 499 -4.21 26.80 11.11
N PHE A 500 -5.07 26.55 10.13
CA PHE A 500 -4.68 26.15 8.80
C PHE A 500 -4.90 27.31 7.84
N ASN A 501 -3.96 27.47 6.93
CA ASN A 501 -4.00 28.48 5.88
C ASN A 501 -3.52 27.85 4.57
N SER A 502 -3.84 28.48 3.45
CA SER A 502 -3.36 28.05 2.14
C SER A 502 -2.94 29.25 1.32
N ARG A 503 -1.81 29.13 0.63
CA ARG A 503 -1.21 30.20 -0.16
C ARG A 503 -1.12 29.79 -1.63
N LEU A 504 -1.53 30.69 -2.53
CA LEU A 504 -1.27 30.56 -3.97
C LEU A 504 0.18 30.96 -4.25
N LEU A 505 0.96 30.05 -4.84
CA LEU A 505 2.39 30.27 -5.08
C LEU A 505 2.68 30.75 -6.50
N GLY A 506 1.81 30.42 -7.45
CA GLY A 506 1.93 30.86 -8.83
C GLY A 506 1.11 30.02 -9.80
N ILE A 507 1.28 30.33 -11.08
CA ILE A 507 0.78 29.52 -12.19
C ILE A 507 2.00 28.88 -12.86
N VAL A 508 1.92 27.58 -13.12
CA VAL A 508 2.95 26.82 -13.85
C VAL A 508 2.38 26.25 -15.14
N GLU A 509 3.24 26.10 -16.14
CA GLU A 509 3.00 25.28 -17.33
C GLU A 509 3.68 23.93 -17.11
N VAL A 510 2.90 22.86 -17.12
CA VAL A 510 3.40 21.49 -17.07
C VAL A 510 3.57 21.02 -18.50
N GLU A 511 4.80 21.00 -19.00
CA GLU A 511 5.08 20.70 -20.41
C GLU A 511 4.90 19.21 -20.75
N THR A 512 5.25 18.33 -19.80
CA THR A 512 5.22 16.87 -19.96
C THR A 512 4.33 16.24 -18.91
N THR A 513 3.50 15.27 -19.30
CA THR A 513 2.72 14.49 -18.34
C THR A 513 3.66 13.55 -17.59
N GLY A 514 3.66 13.62 -16.25
CA GLY A 514 4.53 12.78 -15.45
C GLY A 514 4.62 13.21 -13.98
N ARG A 515 5.59 12.66 -13.27
CA ARG A 515 5.96 13.15 -11.94
C ARG A 515 6.92 14.32 -12.07
N HIS A 516 6.81 15.28 -11.17
CA HIS A 516 7.58 16.51 -11.14
C HIS A 516 8.20 16.72 -9.77
N LYS A 517 9.04 17.76 -9.63
CA LYS A 517 9.65 18.14 -8.37
C LYS A 517 9.08 19.45 -7.86
N ILE A 518 8.71 19.49 -6.57
CA ILE A 518 8.38 20.72 -5.87
C ILE A 518 9.31 20.89 -4.65
N ARG A 519 10.06 21.99 -4.61
CA ARG A 519 11.10 22.23 -3.60
C ARG A 519 10.79 23.44 -2.76
N PHE A 520 11.00 23.33 -1.45
CA PHE A 520 10.82 24.38 -0.46
C PHE A 520 12.19 24.77 0.11
N ASN A 521 12.63 25.98 -0.23
CA ASN A 521 13.91 26.54 0.20
C ASN A 521 13.67 27.66 1.21
N ALA A 522 14.13 27.48 2.44
CA ALA A 522 14.10 28.51 3.45
C ALA A 522 15.19 29.56 3.20
N VAL A 523 14.77 30.80 2.94
CA VAL A 523 15.68 31.91 2.61
C VAL A 523 16.23 32.59 3.88
N THR A 524 15.91 32.06 5.07
CA THR A 524 16.30 32.64 6.36
C THR A 524 16.86 31.58 7.29
N ASN A 525 17.68 32.00 8.26
CA ASN A 525 18.17 31.14 9.34
C ASN A 525 17.18 31.08 10.54
N ALA A 526 15.87 31.20 10.27
CA ALA A 526 14.82 31.24 11.28
C ALA A 526 13.71 30.23 10.92
N GLY A 527 13.26 29.49 11.94
CA GLY A 527 12.25 28.44 11.79
C GLY A 527 12.50 27.28 12.75
N GLN A 528 11.46 26.89 13.51
CA GLN A 528 11.41 25.68 14.31
C GLN A 528 10.59 24.62 13.56
N GLU A 529 9.51 24.10 14.13
CA GLU A 529 8.63 23.17 13.43
C GLU A 529 7.81 23.90 12.36
N THR A 530 7.79 23.33 11.16
CA THR A 530 6.97 23.74 10.03
C THR A 530 6.09 22.57 9.60
N TRP A 531 4.83 22.82 9.25
CA TRP A 531 3.88 21.76 8.93
C TRP A 531 3.24 21.98 7.57
N ILE A 532 3.45 21.05 6.65
CA ILE A 532 2.84 21.04 5.32
C ILE A 532 1.72 19.99 5.32
N ASP A 533 0.58 20.35 4.75
CA ASP A 533 -0.61 19.50 4.64
C ASP A 533 -0.84 19.11 3.18
N VAL A 534 -1.60 19.89 2.40
CA VAL A 534 -1.88 19.56 0.98
C VAL A 534 -1.23 20.54 0.03
N ILE A 535 -0.57 20.03 -1.01
CA ILE A 535 -0.10 20.75 -2.19
C ILE A 535 -1.07 20.47 -3.34
N GLU A 536 -1.74 21.51 -3.84
CA GLU A 536 -2.76 21.37 -4.88
C GLU A 536 -2.27 21.92 -6.21
N PHE A 537 -2.31 21.09 -7.24
CA PHE A 537 -2.16 21.51 -8.64
C PHE A 537 -3.55 21.60 -9.24
N ARG A 538 -4.09 22.82 -9.36
CA ARG A 538 -5.46 23.04 -9.84
C ARG A 538 -5.44 23.62 -11.25
N PRO A 539 -6.09 22.98 -12.25
CA PRO A 539 -6.22 23.57 -13.58
C PRO A 539 -6.74 25.01 -13.49
N ILE A 540 -6.19 25.92 -14.30
CA ILE A 540 -6.50 27.35 -14.19
C ILE A 540 -7.98 27.68 -14.39
N GLU A 541 -8.69 26.86 -15.18
CA GLU A 541 -10.11 27.03 -15.52
C GLU A 541 -11.05 26.41 -14.47
N MET A 542 -10.53 25.61 -13.54
CA MET A 542 -11.32 25.01 -12.46
C MET A 542 -11.58 26.04 -11.34
N ASP A 543 -12.67 25.86 -10.58
CA ASP A 543 -12.87 26.59 -9.32
C ASP A 543 -11.66 26.39 -8.39
N GLN A 544 -11.11 27.46 -7.82
CA GLN A 544 -9.89 27.40 -7.01
C GLN A 544 -10.15 27.25 -5.51
N ILE A 545 -11.40 27.40 -5.08
CA ILE A 545 -11.87 27.28 -3.71
C ILE A 545 -12.36 25.85 -3.43
N TYR A 546 -13.17 25.28 -4.33
CA TYR A 546 -13.82 23.97 -4.14
C TYR A 546 -13.27 22.90 -5.08
N PRO A 547 -13.03 21.67 -4.60
CA PRO A 547 -13.51 21.16 -3.33
C PRO A 547 -12.61 21.52 -2.14
N ARG A 548 -13.12 21.29 -0.93
CA ARG A 548 -12.38 21.44 0.34
C ARG A 548 -12.01 20.08 0.92
N PHE A 549 -10.95 20.06 1.71
CA PHE A 549 -10.49 18.86 2.38
C PHE A 549 -11.07 18.74 3.77
N SER A 550 -11.29 17.51 4.23
CA SER A 550 -11.74 17.25 5.60
C SER A 550 -10.75 16.35 6.36
N PRO A 551 -10.80 16.39 7.70
CA PRO A 551 -10.00 15.52 8.55
C PRO A 551 -10.31 14.03 8.38
N THR A 552 -11.44 13.69 7.77
CA THR A 552 -11.83 12.30 7.50
C THR A 552 -11.38 11.84 6.12
N GLY A 553 -10.61 12.65 5.39
CA GLY A 553 -10.19 12.34 4.02
C GLY A 553 -11.26 12.59 2.96
N LEU A 554 -12.45 13.06 3.36
CA LEU A 554 -13.50 13.41 2.41
C LEU A 554 -13.19 14.75 1.75
N VAL A 555 -13.60 14.86 0.50
CA VAL A 555 -13.44 16.03 -0.34
C VAL A 555 -14.84 16.64 -0.52
N GLU A 556 -15.13 17.73 0.19
CA GLU A 556 -16.43 18.41 0.14
C GLU A 556 -16.55 19.21 -1.16
N GLN A 557 -17.57 18.88 -1.97
CA GLN A 557 -17.83 19.51 -3.27
C GLN A 557 -18.39 20.92 -3.15
#